data_AF-A0AAZ1Y4Z3-F1
#
_entry.id   AF-A0AAZ1Y4Z3-F1
#
_cell.length_a   1.000
_cell.length_b   1.000
_cell.length_c   1.000
_cell.angle_alpha   90.00
_cell.angle_beta   90.00
_cell.angle_gamma   90.00
#
_symmetry.space_group_name_H-M   'P 1'
#
loop_
_entity.id
_entity.type
_entity.pdbx_description
1 polymer ?
#
loop_
_entity_poly.entity_id
_entity_poly.type
_entity_poly.pdbx_seq_one_letter_code
_entity_poly.pdbx_strand_id
1 'polypeptide(L)'
;MTPLKDKHLLVLQHVAVVLLFLIQSCGGQHQMIGPTQPVVAMIGDDIILPCHLEPTMDAVDLTVDWSRTDLKPRSVYVRREGVELLTEQNPLYTGRTSLSVNKLQCGDVSLKLSTVQLSDAGTYKCLVPKFNAETVVVLAVGSASSPVIELTNVKNEMVLECKSNGWYPEPQMLWVDSEGKPISVEPTKNVRGSDGLYSVSSKVTVEKGQSYSFTCKVQQKNISQIKEANIHVSGDLFMVQSNTAVHITVNLAVCLISIGTAVILIWKCGQKKTKRHDEDENELHQTEMEEKSHRECEEKKRLEDELQNKEEDLEHVRQTIKKLMEQKTFLKNQREKLITRIQEDKTEMKEIMKKLEIELPKTDRERKMQKRGDTKVNLEKRTEVHEELLKTTEKLMEETENIIIQMTEKKGKIEKDKEQINKHLREKEKEIEEIQKKLSEKQVRNTEQQRTE
;
A
#
# COMPACT_ATOMS: atom_id res chain seq x y z
N MET A 1 -51.13 -5.85 63.71
CA MET A 1 -50.15 -6.16 62.64
C MET A 1 -50.80 -7.16 61.67
N THR A 2 -50.46 -7.30 60.38
CA THR A 2 -49.31 -6.82 59.57
C THR A 2 -49.74 -6.31 58.16
N PRO A 3 -50.01 -5.01 57.94
CA PRO A 3 -50.22 -4.45 56.60
C PRO A 3 -48.92 -3.97 55.91
N LEU A 4 -47.78 -4.05 56.61
CA LEU A 4 -46.50 -3.47 56.16
C LEU A 4 -45.69 -4.44 55.28
N LYS A 5 -45.80 -5.76 55.53
CA LYS A 5 -44.98 -6.78 54.85
C LYS A 5 -45.26 -6.84 53.34
N ASP A 6 -46.52 -6.80 52.94
CA ASP A 6 -46.90 -6.90 51.51
C ASP A 6 -46.45 -5.68 50.70
N LYS A 7 -46.45 -4.48 51.32
CA LYS A 7 -45.91 -3.27 50.67
C LYS A 7 -44.41 -3.38 50.44
N HIS A 8 -43.65 -3.89 51.42
CA HIS A 8 -42.22 -4.14 51.23
C HIS A 8 -41.95 -5.23 50.19
N LEU A 9 -42.75 -6.30 50.16
CA LEU A 9 -42.62 -7.37 49.15
C LEU A 9 -42.90 -6.84 47.74
N LEU A 10 -43.98 -6.08 47.56
CA LEU A 10 -44.35 -5.47 46.27
C LEU A 10 -43.27 -4.49 45.78
N VAL A 11 -42.74 -3.64 46.66
CA VAL A 11 -41.62 -2.73 46.35
C VAL A 11 -40.36 -3.50 45.98
N LEU A 12 -40.00 -4.56 46.72
CA LEU A 12 -38.84 -5.40 46.41
C LEU A 12 -38.99 -6.07 45.04
N GLN A 13 -40.20 -6.53 44.69
CA GLN A 13 -40.50 -7.12 43.39
C GLN A 13 -40.44 -6.08 42.25
N HIS A 14 -40.91 -4.85 42.47
CA HIS A 14 -40.77 -3.76 41.49
C HIS A 14 -39.30 -3.35 41.30
N VAL A 15 -38.52 -3.24 42.39
CA VAL A 15 -37.08 -2.97 42.33
C VAL A 15 -36.33 -4.08 41.60
N ALA A 16 -36.67 -5.35 41.84
CA ALA A 16 -36.09 -6.49 41.12
C ALA A 16 -36.44 -6.49 39.62
N VAL A 17 -37.68 -6.16 39.25
CA VAL A 17 -38.10 -6.02 37.84
C VAL A 17 -37.40 -4.84 37.18
N VAL A 18 -37.28 -3.68 37.83
CA VAL A 18 -36.53 -2.53 37.31
C VAL A 18 -35.04 -2.86 37.15
N LEU A 19 -34.43 -3.58 38.10
CA LEU A 19 -33.06 -4.09 37.96
C LEU A 19 -32.91 -5.05 36.78
N LEU A 20 -33.84 -5.99 36.57
CA LEU A 20 -33.84 -6.89 35.42
C LEU A 20 -33.95 -6.13 34.10
N PHE A 21 -34.84 -5.14 34.01
CA PHE A 21 -34.95 -4.27 32.84
C PHE A 21 -33.68 -3.44 32.61
N LEU A 22 -33.03 -2.91 33.66
CA LEU A 22 -31.76 -2.18 33.55
C LEU A 22 -30.61 -3.08 33.10
N ILE A 23 -30.54 -4.32 33.60
CA ILE A 23 -29.58 -5.34 33.16
C ILE A 23 -29.79 -5.68 31.68
N GLN A 24 -31.04 -5.82 31.23
CA GLN A 24 -31.37 -6.02 29.81
C GLN A 24 -31.14 -4.77 28.94
N SER A 25 -31.13 -3.58 29.53
CA SER A 25 -30.87 -2.31 28.83
C SER A 25 -29.38 -2.01 28.61
N CYS A 26 -28.47 -2.77 29.25
CA CYS A 26 -27.02 -2.55 29.17
C CYS A 26 -26.31 -3.42 28.10
N GLY A 27 -27.08 -4.07 27.21
CA GLY A 27 -26.53 -4.73 26.04
C GLY A 27 -26.13 -3.71 24.97
N GLY A 28 -24.89 -3.24 25.01
CA GLY A 28 -24.37 -2.27 24.04
C GLY A 28 -24.54 -2.73 22.59
N GLN A 29 -25.19 -1.91 21.76
CA GLN A 29 -25.30 -2.19 20.32
C GLN A 29 -23.91 -2.00 19.69
N HIS A 30 -23.42 -3.04 19.04
CA HIS A 30 -22.10 -3.02 18.41
C HIS A 30 -22.19 -2.30 17.07
N GLN A 31 -21.24 -1.43 16.78
CA GLN A 31 -21.17 -0.62 15.56
C GLN A 31 -19.75 -0.67 14.98
N MET A 32 -19.63 -0.38 13.68
CA MET A 32 -18.32 -0.24 13.03
C MET A 32 -17.96 1.23 12.89
N ILE A 33 -16.76 1.60 13.32
CA ILE A 33 -16.20 2.94 13.17
C ILE A 33 -15.23 2.94 11.99
N GLY A 34 -15.49 3.81 11.02
CA GLY A 34 -14.61 4.11 9.88
C GLY A 34 -14.12 5.56 9.94
N PRO A 35 -13.31 6.02 8.96
CA PRO A 35 -12.84 7.39 8.91
C PRO A 35 -13.95 8.33 8.43
N THR A 36 -13.98 9.55 8.97
CA THR A 36 -14.95 10.58 8.56
C THR A 36 -14.56 11.32 7.28
N GLN A 37 -13.34 11.09 6.78
CA GLN A 37 -12.80 11.67 5.55
C GLN A 37 -12.27 10.54 4.63
N PRO A 38 -12.20 10.75 3.31
CA PRO A 38 -11.59 9.78 2.40
C PRO A 38 -10.13 9.51 2.75
N VAL A 39 -9.72 8.24 2.67
CA VAL A 39 -8.31 7.85 2.68
C VAL A 39 -7.70 8.27 1.34
N VAL A 40 -6.56 8.95 1.38
CA VAL A 40 -5.80 9.35 0.19
C VAL A 40 -4.56 8.46 0.06
N ALA A 41 -4.31 7.94 -1.14
CA ALA A 41 -3.19 7.06 -1.45
C ALA A 41 -2.63 7.37 -2.84
N MET A 42 -1.33 7.19 -3.07
CA MET A 42 -0.72 7.31 -4.39
C MET A 42 -0.65 5.94 -5.09
N ILE A 43 -0.56 5.93 -6.42
CA ILE A 43 -0.29 4.69 -7.18
C ILE A 43 1.03 4.07 -6.69
N GLY A 44 0.99 2.80 -6.30
CA GLY A 44 2.12 2.03 -5.81
C GLY A 44 2.23 1.97 -4.28
N ASP A 45 1.49 2.79 -3.53
CA ASP A 45 1.53 2.78 -2.07
C ASP A 45 0.99 1.47 -1.47
N ASP A 46 1.48 1.09 -0.29
CA ASP A 46 0.88 0.10 0.60
C ASP A 46 0.13 0.86 1.72
N ILE A 47 -1.18 0.65 1.85
CA ILE A 47 -2.05 1.45 2.72
C ILE A 47 -2.90 0.62 3.69
N ILE A 48 -3.54 1.31 4.63
CA ILE A 48 -4.54 0.74 5.54
C ILE A 48 -5.85 1.52 5.38
N LEU A 49 -6.95 0.82 5.11
CA LEU A 49 -8.31 1.36 5.18
C LEU A 49 -8.86 1.12 6.60
N PRO A 50 -9.02 2.16 7.45
CA PRO A 50 -9.30 1.97 8.86
C PRO A 50 -10.75 1.53 9.11
N CYS A 51 -10.94 0.50 9.94
CA CYS A 51 -12.25 0.03 10.40
C CYS A 51 -12.11 -0.73 11.73
N HIS A 52 -12.91 -0.41 12.75
CA HIS A 52 -12.90 -1.13 14.04
C HIS A 52 -14.29 -1.30 14.65
N LEU A 53 -14.44 -2.30 15.51
CA LEU A 53 -15.63 -2.53 16.34
C LEU A 53 -15.65 -1.62 17.56
N GLU A 54 -16.80 -1.00 17.82
CA GLU A 54 -17.12 -0.29 19.06
C GLU A 54 -18.39 -0.92 19.68
N PRO A 55 -18.37 -1.39 20.93
CA PRO A 55 -17.21 -1.46 21.83
C PRO A 55 -16.15 -2.48 21.38
N THR A 56 -14.89 -2.19 21.70
CA THR A 56 -13.73 -3.06 21.44
C THR A 56 -13.91 -4.48 21.95
N MET A 57 -13.65 -5.48 21.10
CA MET A 57 -13.63 -6.90 21.47
C MET A 57 -12.81 -7.75 20.49
N ASP A 58 -12.49 -8.99 20.87
CA ASP A 58 -11.79 -9.93 20.01
C ASP A 58 -12.58 -10.30 18.74
N ALA A 59 -11.96 -10.04 17.58
CA ALA A 59 -12.47 -10.28 16.24
C ALA A 59 -11.74 -11.41 15.49
N VAL A 60 -10.77 -12.11 16.10
CA VAL A 60 -9.88 -13.09 15.42
C VAL A 60 -10.67 -14.21 14.72
N ASP A 61 -11.69 -14.74 15.39
CA ASP A 61 -12.57 -15.82 14.92
C ASP A 61 -13.86 -15.31 14.23
N LEU A 62 -14.09 -13.99 14.21
CA LEU A 62 -15.29 -13.42 13.61
C LEU A 62 -15.26 -13.51 12.08
N THR A 63 -16.46 -13.43 11.49
CA THR A 63 -16.58 -13.14 10.06
C THR A 63 -16.36 -11.65 9.83
N VAL A 64 -15.46 -11.32 8.91
CA VAL A 64 -15.21 -9.96 8.42
C VAL A 64 -15.34 -10.00 6.90
N ASP A 65 -16.22 -9.17 6.35
CA ASP A 65 -16.32 -8.91 4.91
C ASP A 65 -15.92 -7.45 4.63
N TRP A 66 -14.97 -7.28 3.73
CA TRP A 66 -14.66 -6.02 3.08
C TRP A 66 -15.11 -6.14 1.63
N SER A 67 -16.09 -5.36 1.19
CA SER A 67 -16.70 -5.50 -0.13
C SER A 67 -16.92 -4.17 -0.86
N ARG A 68 -16.95 -4.24 -2.19
CA ARG A 68 -17.23 -3.14 -3.12
C ARG A 68 -18.49 -3.44 -3.91
N THR A 69 -19.40 -2.47 -4.02
CA THR A 69 -20.73 -2.70 -4.62
C THR A 69 -20.71 -2.77 -6.15
N ASP A 70 -19.70 -2.15 -6.76
CA ASP A 70 -19.43 -2.04 -8.19
C ASP A 70 -18.68 -3.26 -8.78
N LEU A 71 -18.06 -4.09 -7.94
CA LEU A 71 -17.30 -5.27 -8.37
C LEU A 71 -18.13 -6.56 -8.44
N LYS A 72 -17.62 -7.54 -9.18
CA LYS A 72 -18.11 -8.93 -9.24
C LYS A 72 -16.91 -9.90 -9.36
N PRO A 73 -16.63 -10.77 -8.37
CA PRO A 73 -17.20 -10.82 -7.01
C PRO A 73 -17.11 -9.49 -6.26
N ARG A 74 -17.97 -9.29 -5.25
CA ARG A 74 -18.03 -8.04 -4.47
C ARG A 74 -16.98 -7.98 -3.36
N SER A 75 -16.69 -9.10 -2.70
CA SER A 75 -15.75 -9.15 -1.59
C SER A 75 -14.33 -8.89 -2.09
N VAL A 76 -13.73 -7.81 -1.58
CA VAL A 76 -12.33 -7.44 -1.73
C VAL A 76 -11.47 -8.32 -0.82
N TYR A 77 -11.91 -8.49 0.43
CA TYR A 77 -11.32 -9.41 1.40
C TYR A 77 -12.45 -10.04 2.22
N VAL A 78 -12.34 -11.33 2.52
CA VAL A 78 -13.32 -12.05 3.34
C VAL A 78 -12.62 -13.08 4.22
N ARG A 79 -12.97 -13.09 5.51
CA ARG A 79 -12.52 -14.02 6.53
C ARG A 79 -13.73 -14.63 7.24
N ARG A 80 -13.71 -15.92 7.54
CA ARG A 80 -14.68 -16.62 8.42
C ARG A 80 -13.92 -17.56 9.34
N GLU A 81 -14.34 -17.68 10.61
CA GLU A 81 -13.85 -18.69 11.57
C GLU A 81 -12.30 -18.79 11.62
N GLY A 82 -11.64 -17.63 11.64
CA GLY A 82 -10.18 -17.55 11.67
C GLY A 82 -9.45 -17.99 10.38
N VAL A 83 -10.14 -17.98 9.22
CA VAL A 83 -9.61 -18.37 7.90
C VAL A 83 -9.94 -17.33 6.84
N GLU A 84 -8.96 -16.92 6.04
CA GLU A 84 -9.15 -16.08 4.85
C GLU A 84 -9.65 -16.92 3.67
N LEU A 85 -10.74 -16.51 3.02
CA LEU A 85 -11.41 -17.27 1.96
C LEU A 85 -11.07 -16.71 0.57
N LEU A 86 -9.85 -17.00 0.10
CA LEU A 86 -9.31 -16.53 -1.18
C LEU A 86 -10.21 -16.86 -2.40
N THR A 87 -10.97 -17.95 -2.35
CA THR A 87 -11.92 -18.36 -3.41
C THR A 87 -13.15 -17.47 -3.54
N GLU A 88 -13.49 -16.70 -2.51
CA GLU A 88 -14.63 -15.76 -2.51
C GLU A 88 -14.20 -14.30 -2.77
N GLN A 89 -12.89 -14.03 -2.78
CA GLN A 89 -12.33 -12.72 -3.07
C GLN A 89 -12.42 -12.37 -4.57
N ASN A 90 -12.41 -11.07 -4.86
CA ASN A 90 -12.26 -10.56 -6.22
C ASN A 90 -10.80 -10.74 -6.70
N PRO A 91 -10.55 -11.33 -7.89
CA PRO A 91 -9.19 -11.56 -8.41
C PRO A 91 -8.29 -10.32 -8.55
N LEU A 92 -8.85 -9.10 -8.56
CA LEU A 92 -8.06 -7.85 -8.58
C LEU A 92 -7.40 -7.52 -7.22
N TYR A 93 -7.79 -8.23 -6.16
CA TYR A 93 -7.38 -8.00 -4.78
C TYR A 93 -6.73 -9.24 -4.14
N THR A 94 -6.99 -10.44 -4.66
CA THR A 94 -6.39 -11.69 -4.17
C THR A 94 -4.88 -11.57 -3.98
N GLY A 95 -4.42 -11.84 -2.75
CA GLY A 95 -3.01 -11.75 -2.37
C GLY A 95 -2.50 -10.34 -2.03
N ARG A 96 -3.18 -9.27 -2.47
CA ARG A 96 -2.85 -7.86 -2.17
C ARG A 96 -3.44 -7.35 -0.85
N THR A 97 -4.42 -8.05 -0.31
CA THR A 97 -5.12 -7.71 0.94
C THR A 97 -4.68 -8.55 2.14
N SER A 98 -4.69 -7.98 3.35
CA SER A 98 -4.66 -8.74 4.62
C SER A 98 -5.21 -7.94 5.81
N LEU A 99 -5.40 -8.59 6.96
CA LEU A 99 -5.70 -7.99 8.27
C LEU A 99 -4.62 -8.39 9.28
N SER A 100 -4.19 -7.48 10.17
CA SER A 100 -3.23 -7.84 11.24
C SER A 100 -3.95 -8.60 12.36
N VAL A 101 -3.47 -9.82 12.65
CA VAL A 101 -4.08 -10.72 13.64
C VAL A 101 -3.99 -10.15 15.06
N ASN A 102 -2.91 -9.42 15.37
CA ASN A 102 -2.73 -8.75 16.67
C ASN A 102 -3.74 -7.62 16.87
N LYS A 103 -4.12 -6.91 15.80
CA LYS A 103 -5.16 -5.86 15.81
C LYS A 103 -6.57 -6.42 15.93
N LEU A 104 -6.84 -7.59 15.34
CA LEU A 104 -8.14 -8.28 15.48
C LEU A 104 -8.49 -8.59 16.95
N GLN A 105 -7.53 -8.91 17.81
CA GLN A 105 -7.77 -9.13 19.25
C GLN A 105 -8.35 -7.88 19.95
N CYS A 106 -8.08 -6.70 19.40
CA CYS A 106 -8.56 -5.40 19.85
C CYS A 106 -9.66 -4.83 18.93
N GLY A 107 -10.40 -5.68 18.21
CA GLY A 107 -11.55 -5.28 17.39
C GLY A 107 -11.22 -4.45 16.14
N ASP A 108 -9.94 -4.21 15.87
CA ASP A 108 -9.46 -3.49 14.70
C ASP A 108 -9.39 -4.45 13.50
N VAL A 109 -10.30 -4.24 12.56
CA VAL A 109 -10.49 -5.04 11.33
C VAL A 109 -10.03 -4.27 10.08
N SER A 110 -9.12 -3.31 10.25
CA SER A 110 -8.63 -2.42 9.19
C SER A 110 -7.91 -3.17 8.08
N LEU A 111 -8.27 -2.88 6.82
CA LEU A 111 -7.75 -3.61 5.66
C LEU A 111 -6.42 -3.04 5.18
N LYS A 112 -5.35 -3.86 5.26
CA LYS A 112 -4.09 -3.62 4.56
C LYS A 112 -4.32 -3.89 3.07
N LEU A 113 -3.96 -2.96 2.19
CA LEU A 113 -4.05 -3.08 0.73
C LEU A 113 -2.72 -2.65 0.11
N SER A 114 -2.04 -3.57 -0.60
CA SER A 114 -0.72 -3.34 -1.17
C SER A 114 -0.73 -2.95 -2.65
N THR A 115 0.27 -2.15 -3.03
CA THR A 115 0.55 -1.69 -4.40
C THR A 115 -0.69 -1.08 -5.06
N VAL A 116 -1.19 0.02 -4.49
CA VAL A 116 -2.44 0.71 -4.90
C VAL A 116 -2.45 1.07 -6.40
N GLN A 117 -3.60 0.88 -7.04
CA GLN A 117 -3.87 1.08 -8.46
C GLN A 117 -5.02 2.07 -8.66
N LEU A 118 -5.10 2.71 -9.83
CA LEU A 118 -6.21 3.63 -10.15
C LEU A 118 -7.60 2.99 -10.01
N SER A 119 -7.72 1.70 -10.33
CA SER A 119 -8.95 0.91 -10.19
C SER A 119 -9.37 0.69 -8.73
N ASP A 120 -8.46 0.82 -7.78
CA ASP A 120 -8.77 0.66 -6.36
C ASP A 120 -9.52 1.88 -5.79
N ALA A 121 -9.54 3.02 -6.51
CA ALA A 121 -10.37 4.16 -6.13
C ALA A 121 -11.85 3.76 -6.09
N GLY A 122 -12.56 4.17 -5.03
CA GLY A 122 -13.97 3.83 -4.84
C GLY A 122 -14.42 3.78 -3.39
N THR A 123 -15.56 3.12 -3.18
CA THR A 123 -16.27 3.05 -1.90
C THR A 123 -16.28 1.62 -1.40
N TYR A 124 -15.58 1.37 -0.30
CA TYR A 124 -15.45 0.09 0.37
C TYR A 124 -16.44 0.02 1.54
N LYS A 125 -17.11 -1.11 1.69
CA LYS A 125 -17.92 -1.45 2.86
C LYS A 125 -17.13 -2.39 3.74
N CYS A 126 -17.08 -2.10 5.03
CA CYS A 126 -16.54 -2.97 6.08
C CYS A 126 -17.71 -3.50 6.91
N LEU A 127 -17.84 -4.82 7.06
CA LEU A 127 -19.01 -5.50 7.66
C LEU A 127 -18.58 -6.64 8.59
N VAL A 128 -19.17 -6.68 9.79
CA VAL A 128 -19.09 -7.81 10.74
C VAL A 128 -20.50 -8.42 10.88
N PRO A 129 -20.84 -9.49 10.14
CA PRO A 129 -22.22 -10.00 10.06
C PRO A 129 -22.81 -10.48 11.39
N LYS A 130 -21.99 -10.94 12.34
CA LYS A 130 -22.42 -11.41 13.68
C LYS A 130 -23.24 -10.36 14.44
N PHE A 131 -22.97 -9.08 14.19
CA PHE A 131 -23.64 -7.95 14.84
C PHE A 131 -24.52 -7.13 13.89
N ASN A 132 -24.56 -7.49 12.60
CA ASN A 132 -25.07 -6.63 11.52
C ASN A 132 -24.48 -5.20 11.59
N ALA A 133 -23.20 -5.11 11.98
CA ALA A 133 -22.49 -3.85 12.14
C ALA A 133 -21.69 -3.57 10.86
N GLU A 134 -21.87 -2.39 10.27
CA GLU A 134 -21.19 -2.00 9.03
C GLU A 134 -20.79 -0.52 9.01
N THR A 135 -19.76 -0.20 8.24
CA THR A 135 -19.33 1.18 7.94
C THR A 135 -18.75 1.28 6.53
N VAL A 136 -18.51 2.51 6.09
CA VAL A 136 -18.10 2.83 4.72
C VAL A 136 -16.79 3.61 4.74
N VAL A 137 -15.83 3.19 3.92
CA VAL A 137 -14.54 3.84 3.72
C VAL A 137 -14.39 4.24 2.25
N VAL A 138 -14.05 5.50 2.00
CA VAL A 138 -13.79 6.00 0.64
C VAL A 138 -12.28 6.06 0.41
N LEU A 139 -11.80 5.47 -0.68
CA LEU A 139 -10.41 5.55 -1.11
C LEU A 139 -10.29 6.45 -2.34
N ALA A 140 -9.55 7.54 -2.21
CA ALA A 140 -9.15 8.44 -3.29
C ALA A 140 -7.71 8.12 -3.72
N VAL A 141 -7.53 7.62 -4.94
CA VAL A 141 -6.20 7.32 -5.49
C VAL A 141 -5.66 8.50 -6.28
N GLY A 142 -4.40 8.84 -6.03
CA GLY A 142 -3.64 9.92 -6.63
C GLY A 142 -2.44 9.44 -7.46
N SER A 143 -1.99 10.27 -8.37
CA SER A 143 -0.71 10.14 -9.07
C SER A 143 -0.18 11.54 -9.39
N ALA A 144 1.12 11.74 -9.17
CA ALA A 144 1.80 13.02 -9.31
C ALA A 144 3.30 12.79 -9.61
N SER A 145 3.86 13.56 -10.53
CA SER A 145 5.28 13.50 -10.91
C SER A 145 5.95 14.86 -10.77
N SER A 146 7.29 14.90 -10.75
CA SER A 146 7.99 16.18 -10.77
C SER A 146 7.75 16.90 -12.12
N PRO A 147 7.43 18.20 -12.13
CA PRO A 147 7.45 18.99 -13.35
C PRO A 147 8.88 19.22 -13.85
N VAL A 148 9.02 19.48 -15.14
CA VAL A 148 10.26 19.87 -15.81
C VAL A 148 10.01 21.20 -16.54
N ILE A 149 10.98 22.10 -16.52
CA ILE A 149 10.92 23.38 -17.25
C ILE A 149 11.93 23.35 -18.39
N GLU A 150 11.45 23.63 -19.61
CA GLU A 150 12.24 23.72 -20.83
C GLU A 150 12.30 25.19 -21.29
N LEU A 151 13.48 25.64 -21.74
CA LEU A 151 13.71 26.98 -22.27
C LEU A 151 13.65 26.96 -23.80
N THR A 152 12.75 27.75 -24.39
CA THR A 152 12.59 27.87 -25.85
C THR A 152 12.84 29.31 -26.28
N ASN A 153 13.65 29.54 -27.31
CA ASN A 153 13.76 30.84 -27.98
C ASN A 153 12.98 30.79 -29.29
N VAL A 154 11.96 31.64 -29.43
CA VAL A 154 11.08 31.70 -30.60
C VAL A 154 11.03 33.14 -31.09
N LYS A 155 11.63 33.42 -32.25
CA LYS A 155 11.61 34.77 -32.88
C LYS A 155 12.14 35.90 -31.97
N ASN A 156 13.16 35.62 -31.14
CA ASN A 156 13.71 36.48 -30.08
C ASN A 156 12.82 36.65 -28.84
N GLU A 157 11.66 36.02 -28.76
CA GLU A 157 10.90 35.88 -27.52
C GLU A 157 11.42 34.67 -26.73
N MET A 158 11.64 34.86 -25.43
CA MET A 158 12.10 33.81 -24.52
C MET A 158 10.89 33.19 -23.83
N VAL A 159 10.62 31.91 -24.11
CA VAL A 159 9.44 31.20 -23.62
C VAL A 159 9.88 30.02 -22.75
N LEU A 160 9.44 30.03 -21.50
CA LEU A 160 9.55 28.89 -20.59
C LEU A 160 8.33 27.99 -20.78
N GLU A 161 8.55 26.70 -21.02
CA GLU A 161 7.50 25.69 -21.09
C GLU A 161 7.67 24.70 -19.92
N CYS A 162 6.67 24.65 -19.04
CA CYS A 162 6.61 23.63 -18.00
C CYS A 162 5.79 22.44 -18.50
N LYS A 163 6.30 21.22 -18.26
CA LYS A 163 5.68 19.94 -18.63
C LYS A 163 5.69 18.98 -17.44
N SER A 164 4.64 18.19 -17.28
CA SER A 164 4.61 17.10 -16.31
C SER A 164 3.59 16.03 -16.73
N ASN A 165 3.92 14.75 -16.53
CA ASN A 165 3.19 13.61 -17.10
C ASN A 165 2.82 12.58 -16.03
N GLY A 166 1.68 11.91 -16.19
CA GLY A 166 1.27 10.83 -15.28
C GLY A 166 0.49 11.30 -14.05
N TRP A 167 -0.30 12.38 -14.17
CA TRP A 167 -1.08 12.93 -13.06
C TRP A 167 -2.50 12.34 -12.98
N TYR A 168 -3.01 12.09 -11.78
CA TYR A 168 -4.42 11.74 -11.56
C TYR A 168 -4.87 12.09 -10.12
N PRO A 169 -6.05 12.69 -9.87
CA PRO A 169 -6.97 13.27 -10.83
C PRO A 169 -6.34 14.47 -11.58
N GLU A 170 -7.12 15.12 -12.45
CA GLU A 170 -6.68 16.27 -13.24
C GLU A 170 -6.06 17.38 -12.35
N PRO A 171 -4.80 17.79 -12.60
CA PRO A 171 -4.13 18.80 -11.79
C PRO A 171 -4.30 20.21 -12.37
N GLN A 172 -3.92 21.21 -11.58
CA GLN A 172 -3.85 22.61 -11.97
C GLN A 172 -2.39 23.07 -11.97
N MET A 173 -1.93 23.71 -13.04
CA MET A 173 -0.58 24.29 -13.13
C MET A 173 -0.63 25.80 -12.89
N LEU A 174 0.33 26.32 -12.13
CA LEU A 174 0.47 27.72 -11.77
C LEU A 174 1.93 28.14 -11.91
N TRP A 175 2.18 29.27 -12.53
CA TRP A 175 3.49 29.93 -12.50
C TRP A 175 3.51 31.00 -11.42
N VAL A 176 4.59 31.05 -10.64
CA VAL A 176 4.89 32.19 -9.75
C VAL A 176 6.28 32.76 -10.02
N ASP A 177 6.43 34.04 -9.70
CA ASP A 177 7.70 34.78 -9.76
C ASP A 177 8.55 34.59 -8.49
N SER A 178 9.67 35.32 -8.39
CA SER A 178 10.54 35.30 -7.21
C SER A 178 9.92 35.84 -5.92
N GLU A 179 8.78 36.54 -6.00
CA GLU A 179 8.01 37.02 -4.83
C GLU A 179 6.90 36.01 -4.43
N GLY A 180 6.78 34.89 -5.16
CA GLY A 180 5.74 33.88 -4.95
C GLY A 180 4.36 34.29 -5.49
N LYS A 181 4.29 35.39 -6.26
CA LYS A 181 3.05 35.96 -6.79
C LYS A 181 2.68 35.28 -8.13
N PRO A 182 1.38 35.02 -8.38
CA PRO A 182 0.94 34.34 -9.60
C PRO A 182 1.15 35.22 -10.84
N ILE A 183 1.78 34.65 -11.85
CA ILE A 183 1.97 35.27 -13.17
C ILE A 183 0.70 35.06 -14.01
N SER A 184 0.42 35.95 -14.97
CA SER A 184 -0.66 35.76 -15.96
C SER A 184 -0.17 34.86 -17.10
N VAL A 185 -0.91 33.81 -17.45
CA VAL A 185 -0.43 32.71 -18.31
C VAL A 185 -1.51 32.26 -19.31
N GLU A 186 -1.10 31.61 -20.40
CA GLU A 186 -2.01 30.78 -21.20
C GLU A 186 -2.75 29.75 -20.32
N PRO A 187 -3.99 29.35 -20.66
CA PRO A 187 -4.69 28.25 -19.99
C PRO A 187 -3.88 26.95 -20.04
N THR A 188 -3.86 26.20 -18.93
CA THR A 188 -3.14 24.93 -18.84
C THR A 188 -3.65 23.94 -19.88
N LYS A 189 -2.74 23.38 -20.67
CA LYS A 189 -3.02 22.40 -21.72
C LYS A 189 -2.94 21.00 -21.12
N ASN A 190 -4.11 20.53 -20.65
CA ASN A 190 -4.30 19.20 -20.08
C ASN A 190 -4.70 18.20 -21.18
N VAL A 191 -3.96 17.11 -21.30
CA VAL A 191 -4.20 16.02 -22.26
C VAL A 191 -4.29 14.71 -21.48
N ARG A 192 -5.36 13.93 -21.70
CA ARG A 192 -5.54 12.63 -21.04
C ARG A 192 -4.99 11.50 -21.92
N GLY A 193 -4.13 10.66 -21.34
CA GLY A 193 -3.56 9.48 -21.99
C GLY A 193 -4.52 8.29 -22.03
N SER A 194 -4.16 7.27 -22.80
CA SER A 194 -4.86 5.99 -22.87
C SER A 194 -4.71 5.13 -21.61
N ASP A 195 -3.73 5.45 -20.77
CA ASP A 195 -3.56 4.97 -19.39
C ASP A 195 -4.55 5.61 -18.39
N GLY A 196 -5.31 6.62 -18.83
CA GLY A 196 -6.25 7.37 -18.01
C GLY A 196 -5.62 8.49 -17.18
N LEU A 197 -4.30 8.67 -17.23
CA LEU A 197 -3.54 9.72 -16.56
C LEU A 197 -3.55 11.02 -17.39
N TYR A 198 -3.15 12.13 -16.77
CA TYR A 198 -3.04 13.45 -17.40
C TYR A 198 -1.57 13.83 -17.64
N SER A 199 -1.29 14.32 -18.84
CA SER A 199 -0.11 15.13 -19.15
C SER A 199 -0.53 16.59 -19.19
N VAL A 200 0.24 17.45 -18.53
CA VAL A 200 -0.10 18.86 -18.34
C VAL A 200 1.06 19.77 -18.73
N SER A 201 0.73 20.88 -19.39
CA SER A 201 1.72 21.83 -19.87
C SER A 201 1.22 23.28 -19.82
N SER A 202 2.15 24.22 -19.62
CA SER A 202 1.87 25.65 -19.61
C SER A 202 3.11 26.44 -20.06
N LYS A 203 2.90 27.48 -20.88
CA LYS A 203 3.97 28.35 -21.40
C LYS A 203 3.86 29.75 -20.81
N VAL A 204 5.00 30.35 -20.47
CA VAL A 204 5.09 31.76 -20.04
C VAL A 204 6.25 32.45 -20.78
N THR A 205 6.01 33.66 -21.27
CA THR A 205 7.02 34.49 -21.95
C THR A 205 7.74 35.35 -20.91
N VAL A 206 9.08 35.40 -20.98
CA VAL A 206 9.93 36.14 -20.04
C VAL A 206 10.19 37.54 -20.57
N GLU A 207 9.57 38.56 -19.96
CA GLU A 207 9.84 39.96 -20.26
C GLU A 207 11.12 40.47 -19.56
N LYS A 208 11.86 41.34 -20.25
CA LYS A 208 13.17 41.82 -19.80
C LYS A 208 13.04 42.76 -18.59
N GLY A 209 13.38 42.24 -17.41
CA GLY A 209 13.52 43.02 -16.17
C GLY A 209 12.44 42.82 -15.11
N GLN A 210 11.51 41.86 -15.30
CA GLN A 210 10.43 41.60 -14.32
C GLN A 210 10.79 40.55 -13.25
N SER A 211 11.54 39.50 -13.61
CA SER A 211 12.09 38.51 -12.68
C SER A 211 13.16 37.67 -13.35
N TYR A 212 14.11 37.14 -12.55
CA TYR A 212 15.12 36.19 -13.02
C TYR A 212 14.88 34.75 -12.53
N SER A 213 13.96 34.54 -11.58
CA SER A 213 13.58 33.21 -11.07
C SER A 213 12.11 32.95 -11.31
N PHE A 214 11.79 31.76 -11.80
CA PHE A 214 10.43 31.33 -12.12
C PHE A 214 10.16 29.94 -11.55
N THR A 215 9.01 29.78 -10.89
CA THR A 215 8.60 28.50 -10.29
C THR A 215 7.32 28.00 -10.98
N CYS A 216 7.39 26.81 -11.56
CA CYS A 216 6.21 26.08 -12.01
C CYS A 216 5.72 25.19 -10.87
N LYS A 217 4.49 25.42 -10.39
CA LYS A 217 3.80 24.62 -9.37
C LYS A 217 2.68 23.82 -10.03
N VAL A 218 2.59 22.53 -9.75
CA VAL A 218 1.50 21.64 -10.21
C VAL A 218 0.82 21.06 -8.98
N GLN A 219 -0.51 21.23 -8.87
CA GLN A 219 -1.27 20.92 -7.66
C GLN A 219 -2.57 20.16 -7.93
N GLN A 220 -2.98 19.32 -6.99
CA GLN A 220 -4.25 18.57 -6.99
C GLN A 220 -5.01 18.82 -5.70
N LYS A 221 -5.85 19.85 -5.69
CA LYS A 221 -6.59 20.32 -4.51
C LYS A 221 -7.44 19.23 -3.85
N ASN A 222 -7.94 18.26 -4.63
CA ASN A 222 -8.78 17.16 -4.14
C ASN A 222 -8.04 16.13 -3.27
N ILE A 223 -6.70 16.11 -3.32
CA ILE A 223 -5.84 15.17 -2.57
C ILE A 223 -4.62 15.88 -1.93
N SER A 224 -4.66 17.21 -1.84
CA SER A 224 -3.61 18.08 -1.27
C SER A 224 -2.18 17.89 -1.80
N GLN A 225 -2.01 17.27 -2.98
CA GLN A 225 -0.69 17.06 -3.59
C GLN A 225 -0.19 18.31 -4.32
N ILE A 226 1.11 18.61 -4.17
CA ILE A 226 1.81 19.71 -4.86
C ILE A 226 3.21 19.20 -5.28
N LYS A 227 3.64 19.51 -6.49
CA LYS A 227 5.01 19.32 -7.00
C LYS A 227 5.47 20.60 -7.69
N GLU A 228 6.75 20.93 -7.55
CA GLU A 228 7.28 22.21 -8.03
C GLU A 228 8.62 22.03 -8.75
N ALA A 229 8.89 22.90 -9.72
CA ALA A 229 10.17 23.04 -10.40
C ALA A 229 10.55 24.52 -10.48
N ASN A 230 11.85 24.81 -10.36
CA ASN A 230 12.40 26.16 -10.36
C ASN A 230 13.41 26.31 -11.50
N ILE A 231 13.42 27.47 -12.16
CA ILE A 231 14.46 27.84 -13.12
C ILE A 231 14.95 29.26 -12.85
N HIS A 232 16.26 29.46 -13.01
CA HIS A 232 16.88 30.78 -13.00
C HIS A 232 17.37 31.13 -14.41
N VAL A 233 17.01 32.33 -14.89
CA VAL A 233 17.30 32.81 -16.24
C VAL A 233 18.38 33.89 -16.15
N SER A 234 19.61 33.59 -16.58
CA SER A 234 20.68 34.61 -16.57
C SER A 234 20.42 35.72 -17.59
N GLY A 235 20.73 36.96 -17.22
CA GLY A 235 20.64 38.13 -18.09
C GLY A 235 21.51 38.06 -19.34
N ASP A 236 22.56 37.22 -19.33
CA ASP A 236 23.47 37.02 -20.48
C ASP A 236 22.76 36.47 -21.72
N LEU A 237 21.65 35.73 -21.53
CA LEU A 237 20.82 35.24 -22.63
C LEU A 237 20.14 36.37 -23.43
N PHE A 238 20.12 37.60 -22.89
CA PHE A 238 19.66 38.81 -23.55
C PHE A 238 20.81 39.71 -24.06
N MET A 239 22.05 39.20 -24.12
CA MET A 239 23.18 39.86 -24.78
C MET A 239 22.98 39.87 -26.31
N VAL A 240 22.26 40.89 -26.79
CA VAL A 240 22.34 41.32 -28.20
C VAL A 240 23.82 41.44 -28.57
N GLN A 241 24.18 40.91 -29.75
CA GLN A 241 25.55 40.78 -30.23
C GLN A 241 26.31 42.12 -30.23
N SER A 242 26.93 42.43 -29.10
CA SER A 242 27.72 43.65 -28.92
C SER A 242 28.90 43.65 -29.88
N ASN A 243 29.17 44.79 -30.53
CA ASN A 243 30.12 44.89 -31.63
C ASN A 243 31.57 45.00 -31.12
N THR A 244 31.98 44.00 -30.33
CA THR A 244 33.20 43.97 -29.50
C THR A 244 34.50 44.11 -30.29
N ALA A 245 34.50 43.84 -31.59
CA ALA A 245 35.62 44.08 -32.50
C ALA A 245 36.16 45.52 -32.41
N VAL A 246 35.28 46.51 -32.22
CA VAL A 246 35.68 47.93 -32.08
C VAL A 246 36.37 48.19 -30.74
N HIS A 247 35.86 47.64 -29.64
CA HIS A 247 36.49 47.79 -28.32
C HIS A 247 37.81 47.03 -28.21
N ILE A 248 37.96 45.88 -28.86
CA ILE A 248 39.19 45.10 -28.86
C ILE A 248 40.30 45.84 -29.61
N THR A 249 40.02 46.42 -30.79
CA THR A 249 41.02 47.17 -31.57
C THR A 249 41.49 48.45 -30.85
N VAL A 250 40.58 49.19 -30.21
CA VAL A 250 40.95 50.37 -29.40
C VAL A 250 41.80 49.98 -28.18
N ASN A 251 41.40 48.95 -27.42
CA ASN A 251 42.19 48.50 -26.26
C ASN A 251 43.57 47.97 -26.66
N LEU A 252 43.70 47.24 -27.77
CA LEU A 252 44.99 46.71 -28.22
C LEU A 252 46.00 47.84 -28.50
N ALA A 253 45.55 48.94 -29.11
CA ALA A 253 46.39 50.11 -29.34
C ALA A 253 46.84 50.78 -28.03
N VAL A 254 45.93 50.93 -27.05
CA VAL A 254 46.26 51.48 -25.72
C VAL A 254 47.22 50.56 -24.95
N CYS A 255 47.01 49.24 -25.00
CA CYS A 255 47.89 48.26 -24.36
C CYS A 255 49.33 48.36 -24.89
N LEU A 256 49.53 48.44 -26.20
CA LEU A 256 50.87 48.57 -26.81
C LEU A 256 51.60 49.83 -26.32
N ILE A 257 50.90 50.95 -26.20
CA ILE A 257 51.45 52.20 -25.64
C ILE A 257 51.79 52.01 -24.14
N SER A 258 50.89 51.40 -23.36
CA SER A 258 51.13 51.18 -21.93
C SER A 258 52.32 50.25 -21.65
N ILE A 259 52.52 49.20 -22.46
CA ILE A 259 53.62 48.25 -22.32
C ILE A 259 54.97 48.97 -22.50
N GLY A 260 55.07 49.89 -23.46
CA GLY A 260 56.27 50.73 -23.63
C GLY A 260 56.60 51.55 -22.38
N THR A 261 55.61 52.10 -21.70
CA THR A 261 55.81 52.83 -20.42
C THR A 261 56.09 51.89 -19.24
N ALA A 262 55.48 50.69 -19.21
CA ALA A 262 55.63 49.72 -18.14
C ALA A 262 57.04 49.11 -18.10
N VAL A 263 57.66 48.84 -19.26
CA VAL A 263 59.05 48.32 -19.33
C VAL A 263 60.05 49.30 -18.70
N ILE A 264 59.83 50.61 -18.82
CA ILE A 264 60.67 51.65 -18.20
C ILE A 264 60.52 51.65 -16.66
N LEU A 265 59.31 51.40 -16.15
CA LEU A 265 59.00 51.45 -14.72
C LEU A 265 59.31 50.13 -13.99
N ILE A 266 59.16 48.98 -14.65
CA ILE A 266 59.42 47.64 -14.09
C ILE A 266 60.93 47.39 -13.90
N TRP A 267 61.81 48.22 -14.47
CA TRP A 267 63.24 48.24 -14.10
C TRP A 267 63.50 48.79 -12.69
N LYS A 268 62.46 49.24 -11.95
CA LYS A 268 62.58 49.85 -10.62
C LYS A 268 61.60 49.23 -9.60
N CYS A 269 62.18 48.47 -8.66
CA CYS A 269 61.56 47.84 -7.48
C CYS A 269 60.61 46.66 -7.73
N GLY A 270 60.64 45.68 -6.80
CA GLY A 270 59.73 44.54 -6.77
C GLY A 270 59.79 43.77 -5.43
N GLN A 271 59.12 42.62 -5.38
CA GLN A 271 59.00 41.61 -4.30
C GLN A 271 57.84 41.67 -3.27
N LYS A 272 57.22 40.48 -3.12
CA LYS A 272 56.66 39.79 -1.91
C LYS A 272 55.13 39.79 -1.63
N LYS A 273 54.71 38.81 -0.80
CA LYS A 273 53.37 38.16 -0.67
C LYS A 273 52.96 37.93 0.81
N THR A 274 51.67 37.63 1.10
CA THR A 274 51.13 37.27 2.45
C THR A 274 49.80 36.43 2.42
N LYS A 275 49.54 35.55 3.42
CA LYS A 275 48.25 35.11 4.07
C LYS A 275 48.55 34.90 5.59
N ARG A 276 47.78 34.33 6.53
CA ARG A 276 46.72 33.28 6.61
C ARG A 276 45.49 33.85 7.33
N HIS A 277 44.27 33.52 6.89
CA HIS A 277 43.13 33.17 7.75
C HIS A 277 42.05 32.40 6.99
N ASP A 278 41.48 31.40 7.66
CA ASP A 278 40.25 30.63 7.42
C ASP A 278 40.10 29.79 8.71
N GLU A 279 38.97 29.90 9.43
CA GLU A 279 38.77 29.27 10.75
C GLU A 279 37.28 29.29 11.17
N ASP A 280 36.39 28.64 10.40
CA ASP A 280 34.91 28.77 10.58
C ASP A 280 34.10 27.50 10.18
N GLU A 281 34.73 26.32 10.06
CA GLU A 281 34.06 25.08 9.58
C GLU A 281 33.67 24.07 10.68
N ASN A 282 34.19 24.20 11.91
CA ASN A 282 34.19 23.10 12.87
C ASN A 282 32.87 22.89 13.65
N GLU A 283 32.07 23.94 13.85
CA GLU A 283 30.81 23.85 14.62
C GLU A 283 29.67 23.26 13.79
N LEU A 284 29.43 23.80 12.59
CA LEU A 284 28.41 23.33 11.63
C LEU A 284 28.49 21.81 11.43
N HIS A 285 29.71 21.30 11.23
CA HIS A 285 29.95 19.89 10.93
C HIS A 285 29.75 18.93 12.13
N GLN A 286 29.49 19.45 13.34
CA GLN A 286 29.01 18.61 14.45
C GLN A 286 27.48 18.47 14.41
N THR A 287 26.74 19.56 14.21
CA THR A 287 25.27 19.54 14.16
C THR A 287 24.76 18.64 13.03
N GLU A 288 25.39 18.71 11.85
CA GLU A 288 25.11 17.82 10.72
C GLU A 288 25.25 16.32 11.07
N MET A 289 26.25 15.99 11.90
CA MET A 289 26.58 14.61 12.26
C MET A 289 25.62 14.04 13.31
N GLU A 290 25.16 14.88 14.25
CA GLU A 290 24.13 14.56 15.23
C GLU A 290 22.74 14.42 14.54
N GLU A 291 22.39 15.33 13.63
CA GLU A 291 21.20 15.21 12.78
C GLU A 291 21.26 13.98 11.86
N LYS A 292 22.44 13.61 11.36
CA LYS A 292 22.59 12.36 10.58
C LYS A 292 22.30 11.16 11.48
N SER A 293 22.93 11.07 12.65
CA SER A 293 22.71 10.00 13.63
C SER A 293 21.22 9.80 13.96
N HIS A 294 20.48 10.90 14.18
CA HIS A 294 19.03 10.83 14.43
C HIS A 294 18.23 10.34 13.21
N ARG A 295 18.60 10.73 11.99
CA ARG A 295 17.95 10.25 10.75
C ARG A 295 18.17 8.76 10.53
N GLU A 296 19.41 8.27 10.68
CA GLU A 296 19.68 6.83 10.54
C GLU A 296 18.94 5.99 11.60
N CYS A 297 18.80 6.51 12.83
CA CYS A 297 18.08 5.85 13.91
C CYS A 297 16.56 5.75 13.64
N GLU A 298 15.94 6.84 13.15
CA GLU A 298 14.53 6.83 12.72
C GLU A 298 14.28 5.91 11.50
N GLU A 299 15.22 5.84 10.55
CA GLU A 299 15.11 4.91 9.42
C GLU A 299 15.28 3.45 9.88
N LYS A 300 16.21 3.16 10.80
CA LYS A 300 16.38 1.83 11.39
C LYS A 300 15.09 1.35 12.05
N LYS A 301 14.45 2.20 12.87
CA LYS A 301 13.20 1.87 13.57
C LYS A 301 12.06 1.53 12.60
N ARG A 302 11.93 2.26 11.48
CA ARG A 302 10.95 1.94 10.43
C ARG A 302 11.20 0.59 9.78
N LEU A 303 12.45 0.21 9.58
CA LEU A 303 12.84 -1.11 9.07
C LEU A 303 12.60 -2.23 10.10
N GLU A 304 12.70 -1.95 11.40
CA GLU A 304 12.32 -2.87 12.48
C GLU A 304 10.78 -3.08 12.52
N ASP A 305 10.00 -2.00 12.43
CA ASP A 305 8.53 -2.03 12.32
C ASP A 305 8.07 -2.80 11.06
N GLU A 306 8.71 -2.57 9.90
CA GLU A 306 8.42 -3.33 8.67
C GLU A 306 8.81 -4.81 8.81
N LEU A 307 9.96 -5.11 9.43
CA LEU A 307 10.41 -6.47 9.67
C LEU A 307 9.40 -7.26 10.52
N GLN A 308 8.87 -6.66 11.59
CA GLN A 308 7.84 -7.30 12.42
C GLN A 308 6.55 -7.56 11.62
N ASN A 309 6.10 -6.59 10.81
CA ASN A 309 4.94 -6.72 9.93
C ASN A 309 5.10 -7.89 8.92
N LYS A 310 6.31 -8.06 8.36
CA LYS A 310 6.65 -9.19 7.48
C LYS A 310 6.73 -10.53 8.23
N GLU A 311 7.14 -10.54 9.50
CA GLU A 311 7.11 -11.73 10.37
C GLU A 311 5.67 -12.19 10.64
N GLU A 312 4.74 -11.25 10.92
CA GLU A 312 3.31 -11.51 11.10
C GLU A 312 2.66 -12.05 9.80
N ASP A 313 2.86 -11.38 8.66
CA ASP A 313 2.36 -11.83 7.36
C ASP A 313 2.89 -13.23 7.00
N LEU A 314 4.16 -13.52 7.32
CA LEU A 314 4.80 -14.81 7.05
C LEU A 314 4.18 -15.94 7.88
N GLU A 315 3.97 -15.73 9.18
CA GLU A 315 3.37 -16.73 10.05
C GLU A 315 1.89 -16.96 9.70
N HIS A 316 1.15 -15.91 9.32
CA HIS A 316 -0.23 -16.08 8.85
C HIS A 316 -0.30 -16.91 7.54
N VAL A 317 0.63 -16.69 6.60
CA VAL A 317 0.72 -17.51 5.38
C VAL A 317 1.10 -18.95 5.71
N ARG A 318 2.05 -19.20 6.63
CA ARG A 318 2.40 -20.56 7.09
C ARG A 318 1.21 -21.31 7.70
N GLN A 319 0.44 -20.65 8.57
CA GLN A 319 -0.77 -21.22 9.16
C GLN A 319 -1.85 -21.50 8.11
N THR A 320 -2.01 -20.63 7.11
CA THR A 320 -2.99 -20.82 6.04
C THR A 320 -2.60 -21.97 5.11
N ILE A 321 -1.32 -22.10 4.73
CA ILE A 321 -0.81 -23.28 4.00
C ILE A 321 -1.06 -24.57 4.81
N LYS A 322 -0.83 -24.56 6.13
CA LYS A 322 -1.14 -25.71 6.99
C LYS A 322 -2.63 -26.09 6.94
N LYS A 323 -3.55 -25.14 7.16
CA LYS A 323 -5.00 -25.38 7.10
C LYS A 323 -5.43 -25.92 5.72
N LEU A 324 -4.87 -25.38 4.63
CA LEU A 324 -5.14 -25.87 3.27
C LEU A 324 -4.61 -27.30 3.02
N MET A 325 -3.43 -27.66 3.53
CA MET A 325 -2.92 -29.03 3.45
C MET A 325 -3.75 -30.03 4.27
N GLU A 326 -4.27 -29.61 5.43
CA GLU A 326 -5.21 -30.39 6.25
C GLU A 326 -6.54 -30.61 5.49
N GLN A 327 -7.11 -29.56 4.88
CA GLN A 327 -8.29 -29.65 4.02
C GLN A 327 -8.05 -30.57 2.80
N LYS A 328 -6.93 -30.41 2.08
CA LYS A 328 -6.54 -31.29 0.95
C LYS A 328 -6.44 -32.75 1.38
N THR A 329 -5.90 -33.01 2.57
CA THR A 329 -5.78 -34.37 3.14
C THR A 329 -7.14 -34.96 3.49
N PHE A 330 -8.05 -34.15 4.06
CA PHE A 330 -9.43 -34.55 4.31
C PHE A 330 -10.18 -34.86 3.00
N LEU A 331 -10.10 -33.98 1.99
CA LEU A 331 -10.74 -34.19 0.68
C LEU A 331 -10.21 -35.46 -0.01
N LYS A 332 -8.91 -35.71 0.04
CA LYS A 332 -8.30 -36.95 -0.48
C LYS A 332 -8.88 -38.20 0.19
N ASN A 333 -9.03 -38.19 1.51
CA ASN A 333 -9.63 -39.29 2.28
C ASN A 333 -11.12 -39.50 1.92
N GLN A 334 -11.89 -38.43 1.70
CA GLN A 334 -13.27 -38.55 1.20
C GLN A 334 -13.33 -39.10 -0.23
N ARG A 335 -12.45 -38.63 -1.12
CA ARG A 335 -12.30 -39.15 -2.49
C ARG A 335 -12.00 -40.64 -2.52
N GLU A 336 -11.07 -41.11 -1.69
CA GLU A 336 -10.71 -42.53 -1.60
C GLU A 336 -11.89 -43.38 -1.10
N LYS A 337 -12.60 -42.96 -0.04
CA LYS A 337 -13.83 -43.63 0.44
C LYS A 337 -14.93 -43.67 -0.62
N LEU A 338 -15.09 -42.60 -1.39
CA LEU A 338 -16.11 -42.49 -2.43
C LEU A 338 -15.81 -43.40 -3.62
N ILE A 339 -14.54 -43.50 -4.03
CA ILE A 339 -14.08 -44.48 -5.03
C ILE A 339 -14.40 -45.91 -4.60
N THR A 340 -14.15 -46.27 -3.33
CA THR A 340 -14.50 -47.60 -2.80
C THR A 340 -16.02 -47.86 -2.89
N ARG A 341 -16.87 -46.90 -2.47
CA ARG A 341 -18.33 -47.04 -2.59
C ARG A 341 -18.81 -47.21 -4.03
N ILE A 342 -18.23 -46.46 -4.97
CA ILE A 342 -18.54 -46.60 -6.41
C ILE A 342 -18.14 -48.00 -6.91
N GLN A 343 -17.05 -48.59 -6.41
CA GLN A 343 -16.65 -49.95 -6.76
C GLN A 343 -17.56 -51.01 -6.12
N GLU A 344 -18.03 -50.79 -4.89
CA GLU A 344 -19.03 -51.63 -4.20
C GLU A 344 -20.37 -51.62 -4.94
N ASP A 345 -20.96 -50.44 -5.18
CA ASP A 345 -22.22 -50.25 -5.92
C ASP A 345 -22.15 -50.90 -7.32
N LYS A 346 -21.05 -50.68 -8.05
CA LYS A 346 -20.82 -51.29 -9.38
C LYS A 346 -20.59 -52.80 -9.35
N THR A 347 -20.23 -53.37 -8.20
CA THR A 347 -20.08 -54.82 -8.04
C THR A 347 -21.42 -55.46 -7.69
N GLU A 348 -22.20 -54.87 -6.79
CA GLU A 348 -23.58 -55.28 -6.51
C GLU A 348 -24.43 -55.19 -7.79
N MET A 349 -24.26 -54.14 -8.59
CA MET A 349 -24.90 -53.97 -9.90
C MET A 349 -24.64 -55.15 -10.84
N LYS A 350 -23.38 -55.56 -11.00
CA LYS A 350 -22.98 -56.69 -11.86
C LYS A 350 -23.58 -58.00 -11.36
N GLU A 351 -23.62 -58.22 -10.04
CA GLU A 351 -24.29 -59.37 -9.46
C GLU A 351 -25.80 -59.37 -9.74
N ILE A 352 -26.48 -58.23 -9.61
CA ILE A 352 -27.92 -58.13 -9.87
C ILE A 352 -28.25 -58.35 -11.35
N MET A 353 -27.45 -57.81 -12.28
CA MET A 353 -27.60 -58.08 -13.71
C MET A 353 -27.41 -59.57 -14.03
N LYS A 354 -26.34 -60.20 -13.54
CA LYS A 354 -26.12 -61.65 -13.70
C LYS A 354 -27.26 -62.48 -13.08
N LYS A 355 -27.86 -62.02 -11.97
CA LYS A 355 -29.03 -62.66 -11.35
C LYS A 355 -30.33 -62.41 -12.14
N LEU A 356 -30.40 -61.43 -13.05
CA LEU A 356 -31.54 -61.19 -13.95
C LEU A 356 -31.42 -61.98 -15.27
N GLU A 357 -30.20 -62.26 -15.73
CA GLU A 357 -29.93 -63.09 -16.92
C GLU A 357 -30.25 -64.58 -16.72
N ILE A 358 -30.25 -65.06 -15.47
CA ILE A 358 -30.53 -66.47 -15.12
C ILE A 358 -32.03 -66.71 -14.98
N GLU A 359 -32.57 -67.65 -15.77
CA GLU A 359 -33.96 -68.09 -15.69
C GLU A 359 -34.32 -68.71 -14.33
N LEU A 360 -35.55 -68.45 -13.86
CA LEU A 360 -36.05 -68.89 -12.55
C LEU A 360 -37.39 -69.66 -12.66
N PRO A 361 -37.64 -70.62 -11.73
CA PRO A 361 -38.90 -71.39 -11.68
C PRO A 361 -40.15 -70.51 -11.54
N LYS A 362 -41.27 -71.00 -12.10
CA LYS A 362 -42.42 -70.18 -12.48
C LYS A 362 -43.22 -69.57 -11.31
N THR A 363 -43.29 -70.21 -10.15
CA THR A 363 -44.28 -69.92 -9.09
C THR A 363 -44.03 -68.66 -8.24
N ASP A 364 -42.91 -67.96 -8.43
CA ASP A 364 -42.58 -66.74 -7.67
C ASP A 364 -41.68 -65.78 -8.48
N ARG A 365 -41.83 -65.80 -9.81
CA ARG A 365 -40.89 -65.17 -10.77
C ARG A 365 -41.07 -63.65 -10.84
N GLU A 366 -42.29 -63.18 -11.07
CA GLU A 366 -42.60 -61.75 -11.31
C GLU A 366 -42.22 -60.87 -10.12
N ARG A 367 -42.70 -61.22 -8.91
CA ARG A 367 -42.43 -60.46 -7.68
C ARG A 367 -40.93 -60.37 -7.34
N LYS A 368 -40.14 -61.39 -7.71
CA LYS A 368 -38.68 -61.40 -7.55
C LYS A 368 -37.95 -60.63 -8.65
N MET A 369 -38.43 -60.67 -9.89
CA MET A 369 -37.88 -59.85 -10.99
C MET A 369 -38.15 -58.37 -10.74
N GLN A 370 -39.37 -57.99 -10.36
CA GLN A 370 -39.71 -56.59 -10.06
C GLN A 370 -38.87 -56.04 -8.90
N LYS A 371 -38.80 -56.74 -7.76
CA LYS A 371 -37.95 -56.32 -6.63
C LYS A 371 -36.48 -56.16 -7.01
N ARG A 372 -35.94 -57.01 -7.90
CA ARG A 372 -34.56 -56.87 -8.43
C ARG A 372 -34.41 -55.66 -9.35
N GLY A 373 -35.42 -55.35 -10.16
CA GLY A 373 -35.49 -54.13 -10.96
C GLY A 373 -35.51 -52.87 -10.09
N ASP A 374 -36.34 -52.84 -9.05
CA ASP A 374 -36.41 -51.73 -8.09
C ASP A 374 -35.07 -51.50 -7.38
N THR A 375 -34.39 -52.59 -6.96
CA THR A 375 -33.04 -52.52 -6.37
C THR A 375 -32.00 -52.01 -7.38
N LYS A 376 -32.04 -52.49 -8.64
CA LYS A 376 -31.16 -52.01 -9.71
C LYS A 376 -31.30 -50.51 -9.93
N VAL A 377 -32.51 -50.00 -10.10
CA VAL A 377 -32.76 -48.55 -10.33
C VAL A 377 -32.32 -47.69 -9.15
N ASN A 378 -32.42 -48.20 -7.92
CA ASN A 378 -31.92 -47.52 -6.72
C ASN A 378 -30.38 -47.42 -6.72
N LEU A 379 -29.69 -48.52 -7.05
CA LEU A 379 -28.23 -48.56 -7.16
C LEU A 379 -27.69 -47.73 -8.35
N GLU A 380 -28.41 -47.66 -9.47
CA GLU A 380 -28.04 -46.80 -10.61
C GLU A 380 -28.00 -45.33 -10.17
N LYS A 381 -29.08 -44.85 -9.55
CA LYS A 381 -29.18 -43.48 -9.01
C LYS A 381 -28.14 -43.18 -7.92
N ARG A 382 -27.83 -44.15 -7.05
CA ARG A 382 -26.78 -43.99 -6.03
C ARG A 382 -25.39 -43.86 -6.67
N THR A 383 -25.10 -44.67 -7.69
CA THR A 383 -23.84 -44.63 -8.43
C THR A 383 -23.66 -43.28 -9.11
N GLU A 384 -24.70 -42.77 -9.78
CA GLU A 384 -24.72 -41.45 -10.44
C GLU A 384 -24.41 -40.31 -9.46
N VAL A 385 -25.08 -40.27 -8.30
CA VAL A 385 -24.81 -39.28 -7.24
C VAL A 385 -23.40 -39.40 -6.67
N HIS A 386 -22.89 -40.64 -6.50
CA HIS A 386 -21.51 -40.84 -6.04
C HIS A 386 -20.48 -40.36 -7.09
N GLU A 387 -20.74 -40.52 -8.40
CA GLU A 387 -19.85 -40.04 -9.47
C GLU A 387 -19.87 -38.51 -9.63
N GLU A 388 -21.03 -37.85 -9.49
CA GLU A 388 -21.12 -36.39 -9.46
C GLU A 388 -20.36 -35.79 -8.26
N LEU A 389 -20.52 -36.39 -7.07
CA LEU A 389 -19.80 -35.99 -5.87
C LEU A 389 -18.28 -36.22 -6.01
N LEU A 390 -17.86 -37.29 -6.71
CA LEU A 390 -16.44 -37.55 -6.98
C LEU A 390 -15.85 -36.45 -7.87
N LYS A 391 -16.50 -36.15 -8.99
CA LYS A 391 -16.09 -35.06 -9.90
C LYS A 391 -16.02 -33.70 -9.21
N THR A 392 -16.97 -33.42 -8.32
CA THR A 392 -17.00 -32.18 -7.52
C THR A 392 -15.84 -32.13 -6.51
N THR A 393 -15.55 -33.27 -5.86
CA THR A 393 -14.43 -33.40 -4.92
C THR A 393 -13.08 -33.23 -5.62
N GLU A 394 -12.91 -33.81 -6.82
CA GLU A 394 -11.68 -33.69 -7.61
C GLU A 394 -11.43 -32.24 -8.05
N LYS A 395 -12.46 -31.53 -8.53
CA LYS A 395 -12.36 -30.10 -8.86
C LYS A 395 -11.98 -29.25 -7.64
N LEU A 396 -12.58 -29.51 -6.47
CA LEU A 396 -12.24 -28.79 -5.24
C LEU A 396 -10.80 -29.09 -4.76
N MET A 397 -10.31 -30.31 -4.98
CA MET A 397 -8.91 -30.66 -4.70
C MET A 397 -7.93 -29.93 -5.63
N GLU A 398 -8.25 -29.77 -6.92
CA GLU A 398 -7.47 -28.99 -7.89
C GLU A 398 -7.45 -27.49 -7.53
N GLU A 399 -8.61 -26.92 -7.20
CA GLU A 399 -8.70 -25.53 -6.71
C GLU A 399 -7.89 -25.32 -5.42
N THR A 400 -7.95 -26.27 -4.47
CA THR A 400 -7.16 -26.23 -3.23
C THR A 400 -5.66 -26.28 -3.53
N GLU A 401 -5.21 -27.12 -4.47
CA GLU A 401 -3.78 -27.24 -4.83
C GLU A 401 -3.23 -25.95 -5.45
N ASN A 402 -3.98 -25.34 -6.37
CA ASN A 402 -3.60 -24.07 -6.98
C ASN A 402 -3.42 -22.95 -5.94
N ILE A 403 -4.26 -22.92 -4.90
CA ILE A 403 -4.14 -21.96 -3.79
C ILE A 403 -2.92 -22.30 -2.90
N ILE A 404 -2.62 -23.57 -2.65
CA ILE A 404 -1.41 -23.98 -1.91
C ILE A 404 -0.14 -23.54 -2.66
N ILE A 405 -0.11 -23.65 -3.99
CA ILE A 405 1.00 -23.17 -4.82
C ILE A 405 1.15 -21.65 -4.68
N GLN A 406 0.07 -20.88 -4.91
CA GLN A 406 0.08 -19.42 -4.79
C GLN A 406 0.53 -18.93 -3.40
N MET A 407 0.05 -19.59 -2.33
CA MET A 407 0.48 -19.25 -0.96
C MET A 407 1.93 -19.63 -0.69
N THR A 408 2.45 -20.70 -1.31
CA THR A 408 3.86 -21.09 -1.22
C THR A 408 4.77 -20.09 -1.95
N GLU A 409 4.33 -19.57 -3.10
CA GLU A 409 5.01 -18.47 -3.80
C GLU A 409 4.99 -17.17 -2.99
N LYS A 410 3.82 -16.79 -2.42
CA LYS A 410 3.69 -15.64 -1.52
C LYS A 410 4.61 -15.77 -0.30
N LYS A 411 4.69 -16.97 0.32
CA LYS A 411 5.63 -17.29 1.40
C LYS A 411 7.08 -17.05 0.98
N GLY A 412 7.48 -17.58 -0.17
CA GLY A 412 8.84 -17.42 -0.70
C GLY A 412 9.22 -15.96 -0.98
N LYS A 413 8.26 -15.15 -1.46
CA LYS A 413 8.45 -13.71 -1.62
C LYS A 413 8.65 -13.02 -0.26
N ILE A 414 7.80 -13.29 0.73
CA ILE A 414 7.91 -12.67 2.07
C ILE A 414 9.23 -13.08 2.75
N GLU A 415 9.66 -14.35 2.63
CA GLU A 415 10.94 -14.80 3.20
C GLU A 415 12.15 -14.10 2.53
N LYS A 416 12.06 -13.77 1.24
CA LYS A 416 13.09 -12.98 0.52
C LYS A 416 13.06 -11.49 0.90
N ASP A 417 11.88 -10.87 0.96
CA ASP A 417 11.70 -9.49 1.45
C ASP A 417 12.32 -9.35 2.85
N LYS A 418 12.02 -10.31 3.74
CA LYS A 418 12.53 -10.37 5.11
C LYS A 418 14.07 -10.44 5.16
N GLU A 419 14.69 -11.25 4.30
CA GLU A 419 16.15 -11.34 4.21
C GLU A 419 16.79 -10.01 3.75
N GLN A 420 16.16 -9.32 2.79
CA GLN A 420 16.61 -8.01 2.32
C GLN A 420 16.50 -6.93 3.40
N ILE A 421 15.39 -6.87 4.14
CA ILE A 421 15.22 -5.94 5.28
C ILE A 421 16.28 -6.23 6.37
N ASN A 422 16.51 -7.50 6.70
CA ASN A 422 17.57 -7.91 7.62
C ASN A 422 18.98 -7.53 7.13
N LYS A 423 19.21 -7.49 5.81
CA LYS A 423 20.47 -7.00 5.25
C LYS A 423 20.63 -5.50 5.45
N HIS A 424 19.61 -4.70 5.11
CA HIS A 424 19.63 -3.24 5.31
C HIS A 424 19.78 -2.86 6.78
N LEU A 425 19.09 -3.55 7.71
CA LEU A 425 19.24 -3.33 9.15
C LEU A 425 20.69 -3.49 9.62
N ARG A 426 21.38 -4.57 9.23
CA ARG A 426 22.81 -4.81 9.53
C ARG A 426 23.78 -3.85 8.83
N GLU A 427 23.31 -3.09 7.85
CA GLU A 427 24.08 -2.04 7.17
C GLU A 427 23.88 -0.72 7.93
N LYS A 428 22.63 -0.34 8.24
CA LYS A 428 22.29 0.81 9.09
C LYS A 428 22.87 0.74 10.50
N GLU A 429 22.92 -0.43 11.13
CA GLU A 429 23.53 -0.61 12.46
C GLU A 429 25.01 -0.21 12.46
N LYS A 430 25.76 -0.59 11.42
CA LYS A 430 27.17 -0.21 11.27
C LYS A 430 27.35 1.27 10.99
N GLU A 431 26.47 1.86 10.18
CA GLU A 431 26.49 3.31 9.92
C GLU A 431 26.23 4.11 11.22
N ILE A 432 25.29 3.65 12.05
CA ILE A 432 25.01 4.24 13.38
C ILE A 432 26.22 4.06 14.31
N GLU A 433 26.79 2.85 14.42
CA GLU A 433 28.00 2.60 15.22
C GLU A 433 29.19 3.48 14.79
N GLU A 434 29.42 3.63 13.48
CA GLU A 434 30.52 4.45 12.95
C GLU A 434 30.30 5.95 13.22
N ILE A 435 29.05 6.44 13.14
CA ILE A 435 28.70 7.82 13.49
C ILE A 435 28.88 8.05 15.00
N GLN A 436 28.38 7.14 15.85
CA GLN A 436 28.55 7.24 17.31
C GLN A 436 30.04 7.20 17.73
N LYS A 437 30.85 6.38 17.05
CA LYS A 437 32.30 6.37 17.24
C LYS A 437 32.95 7.71 16.86
N LYS A 438 32.60 8.30 15.71
CA LYS A 438 33.13 9.61 15.30
C LYS A 438 32.72 10.74 16.24
N LEU A 439 31.49 10.72 16.75
CA LEU A 439 30.99 11.68 17.74
C LEU A 439 31.77 11.58 19.07
N SER A 440 31.93 10.37 19.61
CA SER A 440 32.70 10.17 20.85
C SER A 440 34.19 10.51 20.69
N GLU A 441 34.82 10.19 19.56
CA GLU A 441 36.18 10.66 19.25
C GLU A 441 36.28 12.20 19.16
N LYS A 442 35.27 12.89 18.61
CA LYS A 442 35.26 14.37 18.58
C LYS A 442 35.07 14.96 19.99
N GLN A 443 34.19 14.38 20.80
CA GLN A 443 33.98 14.80 22.20
C GLN A 443 35.26 14.65 23.04
N VAL A 444 36.01 13.55 22.89
CA VAL A 444 37.30 13.37 23.58
C VAL A 444 38.30 14.46 23.16
N ARG A 445 38.51 14.69 21.86
CA ARG A 445 39.43 15.74 21.36
C ARG A 445 39.07 17.14 21.88
N ASN A 446 37.78 17.50 21.87
CA ASN A 446 37.31 18.78 22.40
C ASN A 446 37.60 18.91 23.92
N THR A 447 37.39 17.82 24.68
CA THR A 447 37.65 17.75 26.13
C THR A 447 39.14 17.82 26.46
N GLU A 448 40.01 17.30 25.60
CA GLU A 448 41.46 17.40 25.74
C GLU A 448 41.97 18.82 25.46
N GLN A 449 41.47 19.50 24.41
CA GLN A 449 41.82 20.89 24.13
C GLN A 449 41.44 21.84 25.28
N GLN A 450 40.22 21.71 25.81
CA GLN A 450 39.75 22.47 26.98
C GLN A 450 40.51 22.18 28.30
N ARG A 451 41.50 21.26 28.27
CA ARG A 451 42.36 20.91 29.41
C ARG A 451 43.82 21.35 29.22
N THR A 452 44.12 22.00 28.09
CA THR A 452 45.43 22.56 27.73
C THR A 452 45.45 24.08 27.65
N GLU A 453 44.32 24.72 27.91
CA GLU A 453 44.14 26.17 28.11
C GLU A 453 44.00 26.49 29.62
#